data_AF-A0A6V7M0A7-F1
#
_entry.id   AF-A0A6V7M0A7-F1
#
_cell.length_a   1.000
_cell.length_b   1.000
_cell.length_c   1.000
_cell.angle_alpha   90.00
_cell.angle_beta   90.00
_cell.angle_gamma   90.00
#
_symmetry.space_group_name_H-M   'P 1'
#
loop_
_entity.id
_entity.type
_entity.pdbx_description
1 polymer ?
#
loop_
_entity_poly.entity_id
_entity_poly.type
_entity_poly.pdbx_seq_one_letter_code
_entity_poly.pdbx_strand_id
1 'polypeptide(L)' 'TKWCGETTTAASDSDFGDEIYADICCWDHYVNCFHIEPNDERYGLSNDNPYTV' A
#
# COMPACT_ATOMS: atom_id res chain seq x y z
N THR A 1 -8.80 -4.35 -7.70
CA THR A 1 -9.11 -4.76 -6.32
C THR A 1 -9.24 -3.50 -5.46
N LYS A 2 -9.52 -3.58 -4.15
CA LYS A 2 -9.67 -2.38 -3.30
C LYS A 2 -8.37 -1.92 -2.64
N TRP A 3 -7.37 -2.80 -2.53
CA TRP A 3 -6.10 -2.56 -1.85
C TRP A 3 -4.89 -2.52 -2.79
N CYS A 4 -4.99 -3.10 -4.00
CA CYS A 4 -3.87 -3.09 -4.96
C CYS A 4 -3.84 -1.77 -5.74
N GLY A 5 -2.80 -0.97 -5.53
CA GLY A 5 -2.55 0.29 -6.25
C GLY A 5 -1.70 1.25 -5.42
N GLU A 6 -1.50 2.47 -5.94
CA GLU A 6 -0.83 3.56 -5.20
C GLU A 6 -1.64 4.02 -3.98
N THR A 7 -2.96 3.84 -4.02
CA THR A 7 -3.88 4.16 -2.94
C THR A 7 -4.90 3.04 -2.79
N THR A 8 -5.59 3.01 -1.65
CA THR A 8 -6.70 2.09 -1.38
C THR A 8 -8.04 2.78 -1.58
N THR A 9 -9.01 2.06 -2.12
CA THR A 9 -10.43 2.49 -2.17
C THR A 9 -11.29 1.76 -1.15
N ALA A 10 -10.67 1.05 -0.22
CA ALA A 10 -11.35 0.27 0.81
C ALA A 10 -11.93 1.20 1.89
N ALA A 11 -13.20 1.00 2.25
CA ALA A 11 -13.85 1.78 3.30
C ALA A 11 -13.48 1.31 4.73
N SER A 12 -12.91 0.12 4.85
CA SER A 12 -12.48 -0.51 6.11
C SER A 12 -11.52 -1.66 5.84
N ASP A 13 -10.77 -2.12 6.85
CA ASP A 13 -9.76 -3.18 6.73
C ASP A 13 -10.27 -4.52 6.16
N SER A 14 -11.57 -4.80 6.29
CA SER A 14 -12.22 -6.00 5.75
C SER A 14 -12.97 -5.76 4.44
N ASP A 15 -12.82 -4.58 3.83
CA ASP A 15 -13.47 -4.21 2.58
C ASP A 15 -12.63 -4.66 1.38
N PHE A 16 -12.88 -5.87 0.90
CA PHE A 16 -12.19 -6.47 -0.24
C PHE A 16 -13.03 -6.41 -1.52
N GLY A 17 -12.35 -6.36 -2.67
CA GLY A 17 -12.94 -6.48 -4.01
C GLY A 17 -13.10 -7.94 -4.46
N ASP A 18 -13.50 -8.10 -5.72
CA ASP A 18 -13.87 -9.40 -6.28
C ASP A 18 -12.69 -10.39 -6.39
N GLU A 19 -11.47 -9.89 -6.66
CA GLU A 19 -10.25 -10.71 -6.66
C GLU A 19 -9.66 -10.90 -5.25
N ILE A 20 -10.47 -11.47 -4.35
CA ILE A 20 -10.21 -11.50 -2.90
C ILE A 20 -8.81 -12.00 -2.52
N TYR A 21 -8.30 -13.06 -3.16
CA TYR A 21 -6.98 -13.61 -2.83
C TYR A 21 -5.84 -12.65 -3.18
N ALA A 22 -5.94 -11.94 -4.30
CA ALA A 22 -4.96 -10.93 -4.67
C ALA A 22 -5.11 -9.69 -3.78
N ASP A 23 -6.35 -9.31 -3.47
CA ASP A 23 -6.65 -8.13 -2.65
C ASP A 23 -6.15 -8.27 -1.20
N ILE A 24 -6.25 -9.48 -0.64
CA ILE A 24 -5.69 -9.79 0.69
C ILE A 24 -4.17 -9.58 0.71
N CYS A 25 -3.45 -10.01 -0.33
CA CYS A 25 -2.00 -9.79 -0.40
C CYS A 25 -1.66 -8.29 -0.45
N CYS A 26 -2.45 -7.50 -1.17
CA CYS A 26 -2.24 -6.06 -1.24
C CYS A 26 -2.62 -5.35 0.08
N TRP A 27 -3.65 -5.82 0.78
CA TRP A 27 -3.97 -5.35 2.13
C TRP A 27 -2.83 -5.61 3.11
N ASP A 28 -2.30 -6.84 3.13
CA ASP A 28 -1.16 -7.21 3.97
C ASP A 28 0.08 -6.37 3.66
N HIS A 29 0.37 -6.17 2.37
CA HIS A 29 1.43 -5.27 1.92
C HIS A 29 1.23 -3.84 2.43
N TYR A 30 0.03 -3.27 2.29
CA TYR A 30 -0.26 -1.91 2.72
C TYR A 30 -0.16 -1.73 4.24
N VAL A 31 -0.60 -2.71 5.02
CA VAL A 31 -0.65 -2.63 6.50
C VAL A 31 0.67 -2.99 7.16
N ASN A 32 1.38 -4.00 6.65
CA ASN A 32 2.51 -4.62 7.36
C ASN A 32 3.88 -4.28 6.74
N CYS A 33 3.96 -3.76 5.52
CA CYS A 33 5.24 -3.35 4.95
C CYS A 33 5.63 -1.94 5.39
N PHE A 34 6.92 -1.79 5.70
CA PHE A 34 7.53 -0.47 5.80
C PHE A 34 7.56 0.17 4.43
N HIS A 35 7.15 1.43 4.36
CA HIS A 35 7.13 2.21 3.15
C HIS A 35 7.65 3.63 3.40
N ILE A 36 8.26 4.19 2.38
CA ILE A 36 8.74 5.57 2.33
C ILE A 36 7.94 6.28 1.24
N GLU A 37 7.16 7.28 1.64
CA GLU A 37 6.31 8.04 0.73
C GLU A 37 7.14 8.79 -0.33
N PRO A 38 6.54 9.19 -1.47
CA PRO A 38 7.22 9.98 -2.48
C PRO A 38 7.82 11.26 -1.88
N ASN A 39 9.12 11.48 -2.11
CA ASN A 39 9.88 12.62 -1.56
C ASN A 39 9.94 12.65 -0.02
N ASP A 40 9.76 11.50 0.66
CA ASP A 40 9.88 11.37 2.11
C ASP A 40 11.23 10.73 2.49
N GLU A 41 11.63 10.93 3.75
CA GLU A 41 12.80 10.29 4.35
C GLU A 41 12.39 9.52 5.60
N ARG A 42 12.59 8.20 5.58
CA ARG A 42 12.31 7.33 6.73
C ARG A 42 13.39 6.27 6.86
N TYR A 43 13.59 5.79 8.08
CA TYR A 43 14.58 4.73 8.37
C TYR A 43 16.03 5.06 7.95
N GLY A 44 16.36 6.35 7.79
CA GLY A 44 17.66 6.80 7.29
C GLY A 44 17.85 6.62 5.77
N LEU A 45 16.76 6.39 5.03
CA LEU A 45 16.71 6.27 3.58
C LEU A 45 15.78 7.34 3.01
N SER A 46 16.13 7.88 1.84
CA SER A 46 15.32 8.86 1.11
C SER A 46 14.66 8.20 -0.10
N ASN A 47 13.38 8.53 -0.34
CA ASN A 47 12.67 8.18 -1.55
C ASN A 47 12.55 9.40 -2.48
N ASP A 48 13.46 9.53 -3.43
CA ASP A 48 13.43 10.59 -4.45
C ASP A 48 12.48 10.30 -5.63
N ASN A 49 11.73 9.19 -5.59
CA ASN A 49 10.82 8.80 -6.67
C ASN A 49 9.42 9.42 -6.48
N PRO A 50 8.64 9.57 -7.57
CA PRO A 50 7.26 10.05 -7.49
C PRO A 50 6.27 8.96 -7.03
N TYR A 51 6.73 7.83 -6.50
CA TYR A 51 5.92 6.71 -6.02
C TYR A 51 6.52 6.13 -4.73
N THR A 52 5.66 5.56 -3.88
CA THR A 52 6.03 4.94 -2.61
C THR A 52 6.94 3.72 -2.82
N VAL A 53 7.98 3.57 -2.00
CA VAL A 53 8.91 2.41 -2.00
C VAL A 53 8.95 1.71 -0.67
#